data_AF-A0A319ATY8-F1
#
_entry.id   AF-A0A319ATY8-F1
#
_cell.length_a   1.000
_cell.length_b   1.000
_cell.length_c   1.000
_cell.angle_alpha   90.00
_cell.angle_beta   90.00
_cell.angle_gamma   90.00
#
_symmetry.space_group_name_H-M   'P 1'
#
loop_
_entity.id
_entity.type
_entity.pdbx_description
1 polymer ?
#
loop_
_entity_poly.entity_id
_entity_poly.type
_entity_poly.pdbx_seq_one_letter_code
_entity_poly.pdbx_strand_id
1 'polypeptide(L)'
;MAVLTLEGGDNECNRAMRGNYSRLEAFRLIQECLAPEYTVTIEQTAQALHKLLPPPDDPTYPGEADLFGDLILELSQQVEYDNPAQDRYVQVIQRLQDSDRVKKYIPQPEGVGGYGRYEIMPRLMANLGQYSAQRMDKNGNQNYFVNVRAFIARLCRVGALQGQAWLVNEMKAAFEDILPEQFHVVSIMGAAVIIEFAGSWLYEEVVRAPKLDEINDNRLWATGYYYNGPRYGIARWNHWQRLFRWAEQTMPLDRESKRLIFYAEWYMHGISRSLQPY
;
A
#
# COMPACT_ATOMS: atom_id res chain seq x y z
N MET A 1 -15.75 -2.63 -15.34
CA MET A 1 -14.46 -2.72 -16.08
C MET A 1 -13.88 -1.33 -16.15
N ALA A 2 -12.78 -1.08 -15.44
CA ALA A 2 -12.20 0.25 -15.37
C ALA A 2 -11.43 0.56 -16.67
N VAL A 3 -11.96 1.45 -17.49
CA VAL A 3 -11.14 2.13 -18.49
C VAL A 3 -10.19 3.03 -17.71
N LEU A 4 -8.92 2.63 -17.61
CA LEU A 4 -7.92 3.46 -16.95
C LEU A 4 -7.81 4.79 -17.69
N THR A 5 -7.75 5.85 -16.90
CA THR A 5 -7.57 7.22 -17.37
C THR A 5 -6.27 7.76 -16.79
N LEU A 6 -5.57 8.58 -17.57
CA LEU A 6 -4.40 9.31 -17.12
C LEU A 6 -4.84 10.72 -16.72
N GLU A 7 -4.45 11.18 -15.53
CA GLU A 7 -4.73 12.54 -15.06
C GLU A 7 -4.22 13.57 -16.07
N GLY A 8 -5.10 14.50 -16.47
CA GLY A 8 -4.82 15.49 -17.51
C GLY A 8 -4.79 14.94 -18.94
N GLY A 9 -4.95 13.62 -19.13
CA GLY A 9 -5.03 12.98 -20.44
C GLY A 9 -3.75 13.06 -21.27
N ASP A 10 -3.90 13.07 -22.59
CA ASP A 10 -2.78 13.20 -23.51
C ASP A 10 -2.40 14.68 -23.71
N ASN A 11 -1.43 15.16 -22.92
CA ASN A 11 -0.98 16.56 -22.91
C ASN A 11 0.55 16.66 -22.95
N GLU A 12 1.07 17.88 -23.15
CA GLU A 12 2.51 18.14 -23.24
C GLU A 12 3.27 17.68 -21.98
N CYS A 13 2.73 17.90 -20.78
CA CYS A 13 3.34 17.47 -19.52
C CYS A 13 3.47 15.94 -19.42
N ASN A 14 2.46 15.20 -19.87
CA ASN A 14 2.44 13.74 -19.84
C ASN A 14 3.29 13.11 -20.96
N ARG A 15 3.44 13.80 -22.09
CA ARG A 15 4.34 13.42 -23.20
C ARG A 15 5.80 13.78 -22.91
N ALA A 16 6.05 14.79 -22.09
CA ALA A 16 7.38 15.31 -21.84
C ALA A 16 8.32 14.20 -21.36
N MET A 17 9.41 14.01 -22.09
CA MET A 17 10.45 13.06 -21.74
C MET A 17 11.31 13.62 -20.62
N ARG A 18 11.51 12.84 -19.55
CA ARG A 18 12.51 13.10 -18.51
C ARG A 18 13.54 11.97 -18.54
N GLY A 19 14.69 12.22 -19.18
CA GLY A 19 15.55 11.14 -19.67
C GLY A 19 14.79 10.29 -20.69
N ASN A 20 14.75 8.98 -20.47
CA ASN A 20 13.95 8.05 -21.30
C ASN A 20 12.49 7.90 -20.82
N TYR A 21 12.10 8.52 -19.71
CA TYR A 21 10.78 8.31 -19.13
C TYR A 21 9.72 9.25 -19.70
N SER A 22 8.62 8.65 -20.18
CA SER A 22 7.35 9.34 -20.48
C SER A 22 6.24 8.78 -19.61
N ARG A 23 5.49 9.66 -18.94
CA ARG A 23 4.33 9.25 -18.11
C ARG A 23 3.24 8.62 -18.98
N LEU A 24 3.00 9.18 -20.16
CA LEU A 24 2.02 8.67 -21.11
C LEU A 24 2.39 7.27 -21.64
N GLU A 25 3.66 7.02 -21.93
CA GLU A 25 4.10 5.69 -22.39
C GLU A 25 4.00 4.65 -21.26
N ALA A 26 4.42 5.01 -20.04
CA ALA A 26 4.26 4.14 -18.88
C ALA A 26 2.78 3.80 -18.64
N PHE A 27 1.89 4.79 -18.75
CA PHE A 27 0.45 4.60 -18.66
C PHE A 27 -0.07 3.61 -19.72
N ARG A 28 0.31 3.79 -20.98
CA ARG A 28 -0.12 2.90 -22.07
C ARG A 28 0.32 1.45 -21.85
N LEU A 29 1.56 1.25 -21.39
CA LEU A 29 2.07 -0.09 -21.06
C LEU A 29 1.26 -0.77 -19.95
N ILE A 30 0.92 -0.02 -18.90
CA ILE A 30 0.09 -0.54 -17.79
C ILE A 30 -1.34 -0.78 -18.29
N GLN A 31 -1.92 0.15 -19.03
CA GLN A 31 -3.27 0.04 -19.57
C GLN A 31 -3.44 -1.19 -20.47
N GLU A 32 -2.48 -1.45 -21.36
CA GLU A 32 -2.49 -2.63 -22.21
C GLU A 32 -2.35 -3.92 -21.39
N CYS A 33 -1.48 -3.93 -20.38
CA CYS A 33 -1.29 -5.08 -19.50
C CYS A 33 -2.54 -5.43 -18.69
N LEU A 34 -3.32 -4.42 -18.29
CA LEU A 34 -4.52 -4.56 -17.48
C LEU A 34 -5.81 -4.69 -18.31
N ALA A 35 -5.71 -4.66 -19.64
CA ALA A 35 -6.84 -4.89 -20.53
C ALA A 35 -7.37 -6.33 -20.42
N PRO A 36 -8.68 -6.58 -20.55
CA PRO A 36 -9.28 -7.91 -20.35
C PRO A 36 -8.73 -9.01 -21.27
N GLU A 37 -8.34 -8.64 -22.49
CA GLU A 37 -7.87 -9.58 -23.50
C GLU A 37 -6.37 -9.93 -23.34
N TYR A 38 -5.68 -9.31 -22.38
CA TYR A 38 -4.28 -9.55 -22.03
C TYR A 38 -3.37 -9.78 -23.24
N THR A 39 -3.25 -8.76 -24.10
CA THR A 39 -2.41 -8.84 -25.31
C THR A 39 -0.91 -8.90 -25.00
N VAL A 40 -0.51 -8.52 -23.78
CA VAL A 40 0.86 -8.52 -23.29
C VAL A 40 1.00 -9.26 -21.96
N THR A 41 2.14 -9.94 -21.80
CA THR A 41 2.49 -10.65 -20.56
C THR A 41 3.03 -9.69 -19.48
N ILE A 42 2.97 -10.12 -18.23
CA ILE A 42 3.51 -9.39 -17.07
C ILE A 42 5.02 -9.11 -17.29
N GLU A 43 5.76 -10.11 -17.78
CA GLU A 43 7.19 -10.02 -18.05
C GLU A 43 7.50 -9.01 -19.16
N GLN A 44 6.73 -9.02 -20.25
CA GLN A 44 6.89 -8.04 -21.34
C GLN A 44 6.63 -6.62 -20.85
N THR A 45 5.55 -6.42 -20.09
CA THR A 45 5.22 -5.11 -19.51
C THR A 45 6.30 -4.64 -18.55
N ALA A 46 6.75 -5.51 -17.63
CA ALA A 46 7.81 -5.15 -16.69
C ALA A 46 9.13 -4.83 -17.40
N GLN A 47 9.50 -5.59 -18.45
CA GLN A 47 10.70 -5.31 -19.23
C GLN A 47 10.59 -4.00 -20.03
N ALA A 48 9.42 -3.70 -20.58
CA ALA A 48 9.16 -2.43 -21.26
C ALA A 48 9.25 -1.25 -20.28
N LEU A 49 8.66 -1.38 -19.09
CA LEU A 49 8.75 -0.37 -18.03
C LEU A 49 10.19 -0.19 -17.54
N HIS A 50 10.96 -1.27 -17.34
CA HIS A 50 12.39 -1.18 -16.99
C HIS A 50 13.18 -0.37 -18.02
N LYS A 51 12.96 -0.61 -19.33
CA LYS A 51 13.64 0.12 -20.40
C LYS A 51 13.25 1.60 -20.45
N LEU A 52 12.00 1.90 -20.10
CA LEU A 52 11.46 3.25 -20.06
C LEU A 52 12.00 4.05 -18.86
N LEU A 53 12.27 3.38 -17.73
CA LEU A 53 12.73 4.05 -16.52
C LEU A 53 14.20 4.52 -16.66
N PRO A 54 14.54 5.73 -16.19
CA PRO A 54 15.89 6.29 -16.34
C PRO A 54 16.91 5.48 -15.53
N PRO A 55 18.15 5.32 -16.01
CA PRO A 55 19.20 4.64 -15.25
C PRO A 55 19.49 5.37 -13.94
N PRO A 56 19.95 4.64 -12.90
CA PRO A 56 20.23 5.25 -11.59
C PRO A 56 21.25 6.38 -11.65
N ASP A 57 22.17 6.33 -12.61
CA ASP A 57 23.26 7.30 -12.79
C ASP A 57 22.94 8.39 -13.82
N ASP A 58 21.67 8.52 -14.26
CA ASP A 58 21.29 9.52 -15.27
C ASP A 58 21.37 10.95 -14.69
N PRO A 59 22.31 11.80 -15.17
CA PRO A 59 22.48 13.16 -14.64
C PRO A 59 21.34 14.09 -15.06
N THR A 60 20.55 13.73 -16.08
CA THR A 60 19.35 14.47 -16.49
C THR A 60 18.15 14.16 -15.60
N TYR A 61 18.31 13.15 -14.73
CA TYR A 61 17.30 12.71 -13.77
C TYR A 61 17.87 12.66 -12.34
N PRO A 62 18.39 13.78 -11.81
CA PRO A 62 19.24 13.81 -10.61
C PRO A 62 18.52 13.48 -9.27
N GLY A 63 17.29 12.97 -9.28
CA GLY A 63 16.61 12.67 -8.01
C GLY A 63 15.12 12.37 -8.03
N GLU A 64 14.45 12.39 -9.18
CA GLU A 64 13.03 12.07 -9.23
C GLU A 64 12.82 10.64 -9.73
N ALA A 65 11.63 10.13 -9.59
CA ALA A 65 11.15 8.75 -9.66
C ALA A 65 9.77 8.76 -8.97
N ASP A 66 9.48 9.84 -8.22
CA ASP A 66 8.16 10.30 -7.82
C ASP A 66 7.15 10.15 -8.96
N LEU A 67 7.49 10.50 -10.21
CA LEU A 67 6.54 10.41 -11.33
C LEU A 67 6.01 9.00 -11.59
N PHE A 68 6.87 7.98 -11.49
CA PHE A 68 6.43 6.61 -11.72
C PHE A 68 5.68 6.06 -10.50
N GLY A 69 6.15 6.37 -9.28
CA GLY A 69 5.43 6.02 -8.04
C GLY A 69 4.04 6.66 -7.96
N ASP A 70 3.93 7.93 -8.36
CA ASP A 70 2.66 8.66 -8.41
C ASP A 70 1.72 8.07 -9.44
N LEU A 71 2.22 7.74 -10.64
CA LEU A 71 1.42 7.04 -11.65
C LEU A 71 0.94 5.67 -11.12
N ILE A 72 1.79 4.96 -10.36
CA ILE A 72 1.41 3.68 -9.77
C ILE A 72 0.18 3.84 -8.87
N LEU A 73 0.24 4.80 -7.95
CA LEU A 73 -0.83 5.06 -6.99
C LEU A 73 -2.06 5.66 -7.66
N GLU A 74 -1.91 6.56 -8.63
CA GLU A 74 -2.99 7.13 -9.43
C GLU A 74 -3.82 6.03 -10.10
N LEU A 75 -3.17 5.13 -10.84
CA LEU A 75 -3.87 4.07 -11.56
C LEU A 75 -4.47 3.03 -10.61
N SER A 76 -3.82 2.77 -9.47
CA SER A 76 -4.32 1.80 -8.49
C SER A 76 -5.68 2.18 -7.90
N GLN A 77 -6.01 3.48 -7.81
CA GLN A 77 -7.30 3.97 -7.31
C GLN A 77 -8.46 3.63 -8.25
N GLN A 78 -8.17 3.47 -9.54
CA GLN A 78 -9.17 3.24 -10.59
C GLN A 78 -9.50 1.75 -10.77
N VAL A 79 -8.62 0.86 -10.32
CA VAL A 79 -8.85 -0.59 -10.37
C VAL A 79 -9.56 -1.04 -9.10
N GLU A 80 -10.77 -1.56 -9.24
CA GLU A 80 -11.55 -2.10 -8.12
C GLU A 80 -10.76 -3.15 -7.32
N TYR A 81 -10.87 -3.09 -5.99
CA TYR A 81 -10.02 -3.87 -5.09
C TYR A 81 -10.19 -5.39 -5.21
N ASP A 82 -11.33 -5.86 -5.71
CA ASP A 82 -11.67 -7.26 -5.94
C ASP A 82 -11.48 -7.70 -7.40
N ASN A 83 -11.02 -6.79 -8.27
CA ASN A 83 -10.79 -7.07 -9.67
C ASN A 83 -9.44 -7.79 -9.88
N PRO A 84 -9.40 -8.90 -10.66
CA PRO A 84 -8.15 -9.61 -10.97
C PRO A 84 -7.07 -8.75 -11.64
N ALA A 85 -7.45 -7.66 -12.32
CA ALA A 85 -6.50 -6.70 -12.86
C ALA A 85 -5.61 -6.08 -11.76
N GLN A 86 -6.09 -5.97 -10.52
CA GLN A 86 -5.29 -5.45 -9.42
C GLN A 86 -4.16 -6.42 -9.03
N ASP A 87 -4.41 -7.73 -9.05
CA ASP A 87 -3.38 -8.75 -8.82
C ASP A 87 -2.34 -8.76 -9.95
N ARG A 88 -2.81 -8.67 -11.20
CA ARG A 88 -1.92 -8.56 -12.36
C ARG A 88 -1.04 -7.31 -12.29
N TYR A 89 -1.61 -6.20 -11.82
CA TYR A 89 -0.86 -4.96 -11.64
C TYR A 89 0.23 -5.12 -10.58
N VAL A 90 -0.09 -5.71 -9.43
CA VAL A 90 0.87 -6.04 -8.38
C VAL A 90 2.00 -6.91 -8.91
N GLN A 91 1.69 -7.91 -9.76
CA GLN A 91 2.71 -8.79 -10.34
C GLN A 91 3.68 -8.03 -11.27
N VAL A 92 3.20 -7.07 -12.07
CA VAL A 92 4.09 -6.21 -12.88
C VAL A 92 5.06 -5.44 -11.99
N ILE A 93 4.56 -4.81 -10.92
CA ILE A 93 5.40 -4.05 -9.99
C ILE A 93 6.36 -4.97 -9.23
N GLN A 94 5.91 -6.17 -8.83
CA GLN A 94 6.76 -7.16 -8.20
C GLN A 94 7.90 -7.59 -9.13
N ARG A 95 7.66 -7.78 -10.44
CA ARG A 95 8.74 -8.07 -11.40
C ARG A 95 9.75 -6.93 -11.53
N LEU A 96 9.32 -5.69 -11.31
CA LEU A 96 10.22 -4.54 -11.32
C LEU A 96 11.09 -4.44 -10.07
N GLN A 97 10.79 -5.14 -8.97
CA GLN A 97 11.49 -4.95 -7.69
C GLN A 97 13.01 -5.21 -7.75
N ASP A 98 13.45 -6.06 -8.68
CA ASP A 98 14.86 -6.40 -8.88
C ASP A 98 15.57 -5.46 -9.88
N SER A 99 14.82 -4.54 -10.49
CA SER A 99 15.35 -3.53 -11.39
C SER A 99 16.20 -2.51 -10.62
N ASP A 100 17.42 -2.28 -11.10
CA ASP A 100 18.32 -1.21 -10.65
C ASP A 100 17.70 0.19 -10.80
N ARG A 101 16.64 0.32 -11.61
CA ARG A 101 15.88 1.56 -11.81
C ARG A 101 14.97 1.92 -10.63
N VAL A 102 14.53 0.93 -9.85
CA VAL A 102 13.59 1.16 -8.74
C VAL A 102 14.17 0.76 -7.38
N LYS A 103 15.20 -0.08 -7.36
CA LYS A 103 15.92 -0.48 -6.14
C LYS A 103 17.10 0.47 -5.91
N LYS A 104 17.08 1.21 -4.81
CA LYS A 104 18.10 2.23 -4.50
C LYS A 104 18.85 1.87 -3.22
N TYR A 105 20.16 2.10 -3.24
CA TYR A 105 20.96 2.06 -2.02
C TYR A 105 20.76 3.35 -1.24
N ILE A 106 20.32 3.23 0.01
CA ILE A 106 20.18 4.31 0.96
C ILE A 106 21.40 4.26 1.89
N PRO A 107 22.37 5.18 1.73
CA PRO A 107 23.53 5.22 2.59
C PRO A 107 23.09 5.58 4.01
N GLN A 108 23.82 5.06 4.99
CA GLN A 108 23.62 5.45 6.37
C GLN A 108 24.09 6.91 6.58
N PRO A 109 23.35 7.72 7.36
CA PRO A 109 23.82 9.05 7.74
C PRO A 109 25.16 8.98 8.47
N GLU A 110 26.08 9.88 8.13
CA GLU A 110 27.39 9.98 8.81
C GLU A 110 27.21 10.18 10.32
N GLY A 111 27.98 9.43 11.11
CA GLY A 111 27.96 9.50 12.58
C GLY A 111 26.92 8.62 13.28
N VAL A 112 26.03 7.96 12.54
CA VAL A 112 25.15 6.91 13.07
C VAL A 112 25.79 5.56 12.72
N GLY A 113 26.17 4.74 13.70
CA GLY A 113 26.80 3.44 13.42
C GLY A 113 25.85 2.43 12.76
N GLY A 114 26.32 1.60 11.83
CA GLY A 114 25.53 0.58 11.12
C GLY A 114 25.94 0.36 9.66
N TYR A 115 25.01 -0.15 8.84
CA TYR A 115 25.18 -0.38 7.40
C TYR A 115 24.09 0.34 6.61
N GLY A 116 24.41 0.82 5.40
CA GLY A 116 23.38 1.28 4.47
C GLY A 116 22.52 0.12 3.96
N ARG A 117 21.34 0.43 3.42
CA ARG A 117 20.34 -0.58 3.03
C ARG A 117 19.80 -0.34 1.63
N TYR A 118 19.29 -1.38 1.00
CA TYR A 118 18.56 -1.24 -0.26
C TYR A 118 17.06 -1.10 0.00
N GLU A 119 16.46 -0.06 -0.56
CA GLU A 119 15.01 0.16 -0.53
C GLU A 119 14.42 0.03 -1.93
N ILE A 120 13.24 -0.58 -2.01
CA ILE A 120 12.48 -0.71 -3.26
C ILE A 120 11.49 0.44 -3.34
N MET A 121 11.58 1.23 -4.41
CA MET A 121 10.72 2.39 -4.65
C MET A 121 10.61 3.32 -3.42
N PRO A 122 11.72 3.80 -2.83
CA PRO A 122 11.70 4.61 -1.60
C PRO A 122 10.83 5.88 -1.72
N ARG A 123 10.70 6.43 -2.92
CA ARG A 123 9.84 7.58 -3.23
C ARG A 123 8.35 7.26 -3.15
N LEU A 124 7.93 6.08 -3.61
CA LEU A 124 6.55 5.61 -3.48
C LEU A 124 6.12 5.61 -2.01
N MET A 125 7.03 5.23 -1.10
CA MET A 125 6.79 5.28 0.35
C MET A 125 6.58 6.70 0.88
N ALA A 126 7.37 7.67 0.40
CA ALA A 126 7.17 9.08 0.75
C ALA A 126 5.79 9.60 0.30
N ASN A 127 5.33 9.16 -0.87
CA ASN A 127 4.05 9.61 -1.44
C ASN A 127 2.84 8.98 -0.76
N LEU A 128 2.99 7.83 -0.09
CA LEU A 128 1.91 7.23 0.71
C LEU A 128 1.35 8.16 1.79
N GLY A 129 2.13 9.13 2.28
CA GLY A 129 1.64 10.14 3.21
C GLY A 129 0.45 10.94 2.65
N GLN A 130 0.38 11.15 1.33
CA GLN A 130 -0.75 11.80 0.64
C GLN A 130 -2.02 10.94 0.64
N TYR A 131 -1.89 9.63 0.79
CA TYR A 131 -2.97 8.65 0.76
C TYR A 131 -3.39 8.15 2.17
N SER A 132 -2.84 8.77 3.22
CA SER A 132 -3.18 8.46 4.61
C SER A 132 -4.63 8.82 4.94
N ALA A 133 -5.25 8.07 5.85
CA ALA A 133 -6.63 8.32 6.27
C ALA A 133 -6.86 9.76 6.78
N GLN A 134 -5.85 10.37 7.42
CA GLN A 134 -5.93 11.71 8.00
C GLN A 134 -6.01 12.84 6.96
N ARG A 135 -5.58 12.61 5.71
CA ARG A 135 -5.53 13.65 4.66
C ARG A 135 -6.72 13.61 3.71
N MET A 136 -7.75 12.84 4.06
CA MET A 136 -8.85 12.55 3.16
C MET A 136 -10.10 13.37 3.45
N ASP A 137 -10.29 14.41 2.64
CA ASP A 137 -11.58 14.91 2.15
C ASP A 137 -11.34 15.86 0.95
N LYS A 138 -11.08 15.33 -0.25
CA LYS A 138 -11.01 16.20 -1.44
C LYS A 138 -12.08 15.91 -2.49
N ASN A 139 -12.45 14.64 -2.69
CA ASN A 139 -13.36 14.26 -3.79
C ASN A 139 -14.51 13.32 -3.38
N GLY A 140 -14.68 12.98 -2.10
CA GLY A 140 -15.79 12.12 -1.61
C GLY A 140 -15.83 10.67 -2.14
N ASN A 141 -14.83 10.20 -2.89
CA ASN A 141 -14.87 8.87 -3.50
C ASN A 141 -14.27 7.79 -2.58
N GLN A 142 -15.14 7.14 -1.80
CA GLN A 142 -14.79 6.06 -0.88
C GLN A 142 -14.14 4.86 -1.60
N ASN A 143 -14.51 4.57 -2.85
CA ASN A 143 -13.98 3.43 -3.58
C ASN A 143 -12.49 3.58 -3.90
N TYR A 144 -12.04 4.79 -4.23
CA TYR A 144 -10.62 5.06 -4.51
C TYR A 144 -9.73 4.72 -3.31
N PHE A 145 -10.24 5.00 -2.11
CA PHE A 145 -9.54 4.73 -0.86
C PHE A 145 -9.34 3.25 -0.57
N VAL A 146 -10.40 2.46 -0.81
CA VAL A 146 -10.38 1.02 -0.61
C VAL A 146 -9.47 0.38 -1.65
N ASN A 147 -9.57 0.82 -2.91
CA ASN A 147 -8.75 0.34 -4.02
C ASN A 147 -7.25 0.54 -3.76
N VAL A 148 -6.82 1.76 -3.40
CA VAL A 148 -5.40 2.04 -3.16
C VAL A 148 -4.84 1.27 -1.96
N ARG A 149 -5.63 1.08 -0.88
CA ARG A 149 -5.22 0.28 0.29
C ARG A 149 -5.06 -1.18 -0.04
N ALA A 150 -6.01 -1.73 -0.77
CA ALA A 150 -5.96 -3.11 -1.22
C ALA A 150 -4.73 -3.35 -2.12
N PHE A 151 -4.40 -2.40 -2.99
CA PHE A 151 -3.20 -2.45 -3.82
C PHE A 151 -1.90 -2.37 -3.01
N ILE A 152 -1.78 -1.40 -2.09
CA ILE A 152 -0.60 -1.26 -1.22
C ILE A 152 -0.43 -2.49 -0.32
N ALA A 153 -1.51 -3.00 0.27
CA ALA A 153 -1.49 -4.20 1.10
C ALA A 153 -0.94 -5.40 0.30
N ARG A 154 -1.36 -5.58 -0.95
CA ARG A 154 -0.81 -6.61 -1.82
C ARG A 154 0.67 -6.40 -2.13
N LEU A 155 1.09 -5.18 -2.45
CA LEU A 155 2.52 -4.87 -2.69
C LEU A 155 3.39 -5.22 -1.48
N CYS A 156 2.93 -4.86 -0.29
CA CYS A 156 3.59 -5.19 0.97
C CYS A 156 3.67 -6.71 1.18
N ARG A 157 2.55 -7.43 1.01
CA ARG A 157 2.50 -8.89 1.16
C ARG A 157 3.50 -9.61 0.25
N VAL A 158 3.68 -9.13 -0.99
CA VAL A 158 4.59 -9.77 -1.96
C VAL A 158 6.03 -9.28 -1.88
N GLY A 159 6.35 -8.38 -0.93
CA GLY A 159 7.69 -7.83 -0.73
C GLY A 159 8.10 -6.76 -1.73
N ALA A 160 7.20 -6.34 -2.63
CA ALA A 160 7.46 -5.30 -3.62
C ALA A 160 7.46 -3.88 -3.01
N LEU A 161 7.02 -3.75 -1.75
CA LEU A 161 7.01 -2.50 -1.01
C LEU A 161 7.24 -2.73 0.48
N GLN A 162 8.15 -1.96 1.09
CA GLN A 162 8.50 -2.06 2.51
C GLN A 162 7.58 -1.19 3.37
N GLY A 163 6.27 -1.42 3.26
CA GLY A 163 5.22 -0.55 3.81
C GLY A 163 4.63 -0.99 5.16
N GLN A 164 5.30 -1.85 5.93
CA GLN A 164 4.80 -2.37 7.23
C GLN A 164 4.30 -1.24 8.13
N ALA A 165 5.18 -0.25 8.36
CA ALA A 165 4.91 0.87 9.25
C ALA A 165 3.73 1.71 8.79
N TRP A 166 3.54 1.84 7.47
CA TRP A 166 2.40 2.54 6.90
C TRP A 166 1.10 1.76 7.15
N LEU A 167 1.05 0.44 6.90
CA LEU A 167 -0.14 -0.37 7.20
C LEU A 167 -0.51 -0.31 8.69
N VAL A 168 0.47 -0.40 9.59
CA VAL A 168 0.24 -0.25 11.03
C VAL A 168 -0.32 1.13 11.37
N ASN A 169 0.22 2.18 10.76
CA ASN A 169 -0.30 3.53 10.96
C ASN A 169 -1.74 3.69 10.46
N GLU A 170 -2.11 3.02 9.37
CA GLU A 170 -3.50 3.02 8.88
C GLU A 170 -4.44 2.25 9.81
N MET A 171 -4.01 1.10 10.37
CA MET A 171 -4.77 0.39 11.41
C MET A 171 -4.93 1.25 12.66
N LYS A 172 -3.88 1.95 13.08
CA LYS A 172 -3.89 2.90 14.20
C LYS A 172 -4.85 4.05 13.94
N ALA A 173 -4.81 4.67 12.76
CA ALA A 173 -5.70 5.76 12.39
C ALA A 173 -7.17 5.33 12.37
N ALA A 174 -7.45 4.07 12.00
CA ALA A 174 -8.81 3.54 11.98
C ALA A 174 -9.36 3.20 13.37
N PHE A 175 -8.51 2.81 14.33
CA PHE A 175 -8.95 2.15 15.57
C PHE A 175 -8.41 2.72 16.88
N GLU A 176 -7.26 3.38 16.86
CA GLU A 176 -6.57 3.82 18.08
C GLU A 176 -6.54 5.35 18.23
N ASP A 177 -6.58 6.10 17.12
CA ASP A 177 -6.53 7.57 17.14
C ASP A 177 -7.92 8.21 17.34
N ILE A 178 -8.99 7.44 17.18
CA ILE A 178 -10.38 7.89 17.28
C ILE A 178 -11.19 6.97 18.19
N LEU A 179 -12.19 7.53 18.88
CA LEU A 179 -13.13 6.74 19.66
C LEU A 179 -14.10 5.97 18.73
N PRO A 180 -14.62 4.80 19.16
CA PRO A 180 -15.55 4.01 18.36
C PRO A 180 -16.75 4.79 17.82
N GLU A 181 -17.31 5.71 18.61
CA GLU A 181 -18.45 6.55 18.23
C GLU A 181 -18.13 7.55 17.11
N GLN A 182 -16.84 7.79 16.84
CA GLN A 182 -16.33 8.73 15.84
C GLN A 182 -15.75 8.01 14.62
N PHE A 183 -15.94 6.70 14.52
CA PHE A 183 -15.41 5.92 13.42
C PHE A 183 -15.96 6.37 12.06
N HIS A 184 -15.05 6.54 11.11
CA HIS A 184 -15.39 6.74 9.71
C HIS A 184 -15.46 5.38 9.00
N VAL A 185 -16.60 5.06 8.38
CA VAL A 185 -16.82 3.77 7.68
C VAL A 185 -15.72 3.50 6.67
N VAL A 186 -15.31 4.52 5.90
CA VAL A 186 -14.24 4.39 4.90
C VAL A 186 -12.90 3.99 5.52
N SER A 187 -12.53 4.52 6.69
CA SER A 187 -11.28 4.13 7.37
C SER A 187 -11.33 2.67 7.83
N ILE A 188 -12.47 2.21 8.35
CA ILE A 188 -12.64 0.82 8.75
C ILE A 188 -12.62 -0.10 7.53
N MET A 189 -13.29 0.26 6.43
CA MET A 189 -13.21 -0.51 5.19
C MET A 189 -11.77 -0.61 4.68
N GLY A 190 -11.03 0.50 4.74
CA GLY A 190 -9.60 0.53 4.43
C GLY A 190 -8.78 -0.43 5.29
N ALA A 191 -9.02 -0.43 6.60
CA ALA A 191 -8.40 -1.39 7.51
C ALA A 191 -8.82 -2.83 7.20
N ALA A 192 -10.08 -3.06 6.85
CA ALA A 192 -10.59 -4.38 6.51
C ALA A 192 -9.90 -4.96 5.26
N VAL A 193 -9.72 -4.17 4.20
CA VAL A 193 -9.01 -4.64 3.00
C VAL A 193 -7.51 -4.82 3.23
N ILE A 194 -6.90 -4.06 4.16
CA ILE A 194 -5.52 -4.34 4.59
C ILE A 194 -5.45 -5.75 5.20
N ILE A 195 -6.39 -6.09 6.08
CA ILE A 195 -6.46 -7.42 6.68
C ILE A 195 -6.75 -8.50 5.63
N GLU A 196 -7.67 -8.27 4.70
CA GLU A 196 -7.99 -9.23 3.64
C GLU A 196 -6.77 -9.57 2.77
N PHE A 197 -6.00 -8.55 2.36
CA PHE A 197 -4.91 -8.76 1.39
C PHE A 197 -3.52 -8.88 1.99
N ALA A 198 -3.32 -8.50 3.25
CA ALA A 198 -2.03 -8.56 3.94
C ALA A 198 -2.11 -9.09 5.38
N GLY A 199 -3.27 -9.55 5.86
CA GLY A 199 -3.49 -9.87 7.28
C GLY A 199 -2.52 -10.90 7.86
N SER A 200 -2.25 -12.00 7.15
CA SER A 200 -1.28 -13.00 7.63
C SER A 200 0.14 -12.45 7.73
N TRP A 201 0.56 -11.66 6.73
CA TRP A 201 1.88 -11.02 6.73
C TRP A 201 1.98 -9.95 7.82
N LEU A 202 0.96 -9.11 7.96
CA LEU A 202 0.88 -8.08 8.99
C LEU A 202 0.88 -8.70 10.40
N TYR A 203 0.25 -9.87 10.58
CA TYR A 203 0.30 -10.60 11.84
C TYR A 203 1.72 -11.06 12.18
N GLU A 204 2.48 -11.57 11.21
CA GLU A 204 3.89 -11.92 11.43
C GLU A 204 4.69 -10.69 11.88
N GLU A 205 4.53 -9.55 11.18
CA GLU A 205 5.24 -8.30 11.45
C GLU A 205 4.83 -7.63 12.79
N VAL A 206 3.56 -7.75 13.20
CA VAL A 206 3.04 -7.10 14.41
C VAL A 206 3.11 -8.02 15.63
N VAL A 207 2.91 -9.33 15.47
CA VAL A 207 2.68 -10.25 16.59
C VAL A 207 3.82 -11.24 16.78
N ARG A 208 4.26 -11.94 15.74
CA ARG A 208 5.16 -13.10 15.89
C ARG A 208 6.64 -12.75 15.82
N ALA A 209 7.04 -11.94 14.85
CA ALA A 209 8.42 -11.58 14.59
C ALA A 209 8.57 -10.06 14.40
N PRO A 210 8.17 -9.24 15.38
CA PRO A 210 8.31 -7.80 15.28
C PRO A 210 9.78 -7.42 15.21
N LYS A 211 10.16 -6.68 14.17
CA LYS A 211 11.52 -6.12 14.00
C LYS A 211 11.72 -4.93 14.94
N LEU A 212 12.10 -5.23 16.18
CA LEU A 212 12.09 -4.25 17.27
C LEU A 212 12.97 -3.02 17.02
N ASP A 213 14.08 -3.20 16.32
CA ASP A 213 14.98 -2.15 15.88
C ASP A 213 14.29 -1.17 14.91
N GLU A 214 13.61 -1.69 13.88
CA GLU A 214 12.83 -0.85 12.95
C GLU A 214 11.62 -0.19 13.64
N ILE A 215 11.00 -0.86 14.61
CA ILE A 215 9.77 -0.42 15.30
C ILE A 215 10.04 0.68 16.33
N ASN A 216 11.15 0.61 17.06
CA ASN A 216 11.40 1.53 18.17
C ASN A 216 11.66 2.95 17.68
N ASP A 217 12.39 3.09 16.57
CA ASP A 217 12.79 4.38 15.99
C ASP A 217 11.75 4.95 15.01
N ASN A 218 10.69 4.20 14.71
CA ASN A 218 9.67 4.62 13.74
C ASN A 218 8.37 5.06 14.42
N ARG A 219 8.07 6.36 14.35
CA ARG A 219 6.86 6.97 14.94
C ARG A 219 5.55 6.43 14.37
N LEU A 220 5.55 5.89 13.15
CA LEU A 220 4.35 5.29 12.56
C LEU A 220 3.88 4.05 13.34
N TRP A 221 4.80 3.37 14.02
CA TRP A 221 4.49 2.24 14.88
C TRP A 221 3.94 2.62 16.25
N ALA A 222 4.00 3.90 16.66
CA ALA A 222 3.45 4.33 17.94
C ALA A 222 2.00 3.89 18.12
N THR A 223 1.57 3.73 19.37
CA THR A 223 0.15 3.51 19.69
C THR A 223 -0.63 4.80 19.48
N GLY A 224 -1.91 4.67 19.13
CA GLY A 224 -2.82 5.80 19.05
C GLY A 224 -3.33 6.24 20.42
N TYR A 225 -3.95 7.42 20.45
CA TYR A 225 -4.31 8.11 21.69
C TYR A 225 -5.25 7.31 22.62
N TYR A 226 -6.15 6.50 22.06
CA TYR A 226 -7.15 5.73 22.81
C TYR A 226 -6.75 4.27 23.07
N TYR A 227 -5.53 3.87 22.69
CA TYR A 227 -5.01 2.54 22.96
C TYR A 227 -3.82 2.57 23.93
N ASN A 228 -4.04 2.04 25.13
CA ASN A 228 -3.06 2.03 26.23
C ASN A 228 -2.24 0.72 26.33
N GLY A 229 -2.35 -0.17 25.35
CA GLY A 229 -1.64 -1.45 25.36
C GLY A 229 -0.25 -1.38 24.72
N PRO A 230 0.44 -2.54 24.60
CA PRO A 230 1.76 -2.61 23.98
C PRO A 230 1.76 -2.22 22.50
N ARG A 231 2.88 -1.66 22.03
CA ARG A 231 3.11 -1.21 20.64
C ARG A 231 3.02 -2.34 19.60
N TYR A 232 3.31 -3.57 19.99
CA TYR A 232 3.26 -4.75 19.14
C TYR A 232 2.79 -5.95 19.98
N GLY A 233 2.49 -7.06 19.34
CA GLY A 233 2.02 -8.28 19.99
C GLY A 233 0.51 -8.47 19.93
N ILE A 234 0.09 -9.63 20.45
CA ILE A 234 -1.28 -10.14 20.33
C ILE A 234 -2.31 -9.22 21.00
N ALA A 235 -1.92 -8.45 22.01
CA ALA A 235 -2.82 -7.50 22.67
C ALA A 235 -3.32 -6.40 21.72
N ARG A 236 -2.43 -5.87 20.87
CA ARG A 236 -2.76 -4.84 19.88
C ARG A 236 -3.61 -5.41 18.74
N TRP A 237 -3.24 -6.59 18.26
CA TRP A 237 -4.01 -7.33 17.27
C TRP A 237 -5.45 -7.61 17.73
N ASN A 238 -5.61 -8.14 18.94
CA ASN A 238 -6.92 -8.40 19.53
C ASN A 238 -7.73 -7.12 19.77
N HIS A 239 -7.07 -5.99 20.03
CA HIS A 239 -7.75 -4.70 20.14
C HIS A 239 -8.38 -4.29 18.81
N TRP A 240 -7.63 -4.32 17.70
CA TRP A 240 -8.15 -4.07 16.37
C TRP A 240 -9.29 -5.03 15.99
N GLN A 241 -9.12 -6.34 16.24
CA GLN A 241 -10.17 -7.33 15.97
C GLN A 241 -11.47 -7.00 16.72
N ARG A 242 -11.39 -6.64 18.01
CA ARG A 242 -12.58 -6.27 18.80
C ARG A 242 -13.29 -5.04 18.23
N LEU A 243 -12.55 -4.08 17.67
CA LEU A 243 -13.12 -2.87 17.10
C LEU A 243 -13.79 -3.11 15.74
N PHE A 244 -13.28 -4.03 14.92
CA PHE A 244 -14.05 -4.52 13.76
C PHE A 244 -15.38 -5.13 14.19
N ARG A 245 -15.38 -6.00 15.22
CA ARG A 245 -16.60 -6.60 15.76
C ARG A 245 -17.58 -5.55 16.27
N TRP A 246 -17.09 -4.56 17.01
CA TRP A 246 -17.92 -3.47 17.51
C TRP A 246 -18.56 -2.68 16.36
N ALA A 247 -17.78 -2.37 15.32
CA ALA A 247 -18.25 -1.64 14.14
C ALA A 247 -19.34 -2.42 13.40
N GLU A 248 -19.16 -3.73 13.21
CA GLU A 248 -20.14 -4.63 12.58
C GLU A 248 -21.49 -4.64 13.30
N GLN A 249 -21.48 -4.51 14.62
CA GLN A 249 -22.67 -4.62 15.48
C GLN A 249 -23.40 -3.27 15.67
N THR A 250 -22.67 -2.16 15.58
CA THR A 250 -23.16 -0.85 16.05
C THR A 250 -23.30 0.18 14.94
N MET A 251 -22.47 0.11 13.89
CA MET A 251 -22.49 1.12 12.83
C MET A 251 -23.56 0.81 11.77
N PRO A 252 -24.17 1.85 11.17
CA PRO A 252 -25.06 1.68 10.02
C PRO A 252 -24.23 1.39 8.76
N LEU A 253 -23.98 0.10 8.50
CA LEU A 253 -23.17 -0.36 7.38
C LEU A 253 -24.04 -0.81 6.21
N ASP A 254 -23.60 -0.51 4.99
CA ASP A 254 -24.15 -1.18 3.80
C ASP A 254 -23.69 -2.65 3.72
N ARG A 255 -24.23 -3.38 2.74
CA ARG A 255 -23.95 -4.81 2.58
C ARG A 255 -22.45 -5.10 2.40
N GLU A 256 -21.76 -4.24 1.66
CA GLU A 256 -20.37 -4.46 1.28
C GLU A 256 -19.41 -4.14 2.43
N SER A 257 -19.61 -3.00 3.07
CA SER A 257 -18.90 -2.61 4.28
C SER A 257 -19.05 -3.68 5.37
N LYS A 258 -20.27 -4.19 5.56
CA LYS A 258 -20.54 -5.26 6.52
C LYS A 258 -19.80 -6.55 6.16
N ARG A 259 -19.78 -6.94 4.88
CA ARG A 259 -19.04 -8.12 4.41
C ARG A 259 -17.55 -8.01 4.70
N LEU A 260 -16.91 -6.90 4.32
CA LEU A 260 -15.48 -6.66 4.51
C LEU A 260 -15.10 -6.68 5.99
N ILE A 261 -15.85 -5.95 6.83
CA ILE A 261 -15.60 -5.83 8.26
C ILE A 261 -15.75 -7.19 8.96
N PHE A 262 -16.84 -7.92 8.65
CA PHE A 262 -17.06 -9.26 9.18
C PHE A 262 -15.94 -10.22 8.78
N TYR A 263 -15.56 -10.22 7.49
CA TYR A 263 -14.50 -11.07 6.99
C TYR A 263 -13.15 -10.76 7.65
N ALA A 264 -12.80 -9.48 7.78
CA ALA A 264 -11.56 -9.06 8.45
C ALA A 264 -11.52 -9.54 9.91
N GLU A 265 -12.59 -9.33 10.67
CA GLU A 265 -12.71 -9.81 12.05
C GLU A 265 -12.50 -11.33 12.15
N TRP A 266 -13.22 -12.09 11.32
CA TRP A 266 -13.15 -13.54 11.29
C TRP A 266 -11.77 -14.04 10.88
N TYR A 267 -11.16 -13.42 9.86
CA TYR A 267 -9.85 -13.78 9.36
C TYR A 267 -8.76 -13.51 10.41
N MET A 268 -8.83 -12.36 11.10
CA MET A 268 -7.93 -12.05 12.22
C MET A 268 -8.04 -13.07 13.35
N HIS A 269 -9.26 -13.52 13.66
CA HIS A 269 -9.48 -14.58 14.63
C HIS A 269 -8.82 -15.89 14.19
N GLY A 270 -9.00 -16.27 12.92
CA GLY A 270 -8.43 -17.47 12.32
C GLY A 270 -6.90 -17.49 12.39
N ILE A 271 -6.25 -16.41 11.93
CA ILE A 271 -4.79 -16.25 11.96
C ILE A 271 -4.24 -16.41 13.39
N SER A 272 -4.89 -15.76 14.36
CA SER A 272 -4.43 -15.78 15.75
C SER A 272 -4.49 -17.16 16.39
N ARG A 273 -5.39 -18.04 15.91
CA ARG A 273 -5.53 -19.41 16.43
C ARG A 273 -4.65 -20.41 15.68
N SER A 274 -4.45 -20.22 14.37
CA SER A 274 -3.65 -21.13 13.55
C SER A 274 -2.14 -20.93 13.72
N LEU A 275 -1.71 -19.74 14.15
CA LEU A 275 -0.30 -19.37 14.28
C LEU A 275 0.17 -19.18 15.73
N GLN A 276 -0.53 -19.74 16.71
CA GLN A 276 0.01 -19.79 18.08
C GLN A 276 1.24 -20.72 18.09
N PRO A 277 2.39 -20.28 18.64
CA PRO A 277 3.47 -21.22 18.93
C PRO A 277 2.99 -22.22 19.99
N TYR A 278 3.30 -23.50 19.77
CA TYR A 278 3.18 -24.55 20.80
C TYR A 278 3.92 -24.18 22.07
#